data_AF-A0A4S4ZUK5-F1
#
_entry.id   AF-A0A4S4ZUK5-F1
#
_cell.length_a   1.000
_cell.length_b   1.000
_cell.length_c   1.000
_cell.angle_alpha   90.00
_cell.angle_beta   90.00
_cell.angle_gamma   90.00
#
_symmetry.space_group_name_H-M   'P 1'
#
loop_
_entity.id
_entity.type
_entity.pdbx_description
1 polymer ?
#
loop_
_entity_poly.entity_id
_entity_poly.type
_entity_poly.pdbx_seq_one_letter_code
_entity_poly.pdbx_strand_id
1 'polypeptide(L)'
;MPEMGMRVTVLGAGIVGLTVADELRRRGHAVTVVDPCPAQGASYAAAGMLSPAAEVWHGEEDVLRLGLASLALWPDLAARLGVDLRANGTLLVGYDAGDVQQVERQVALVARHGHAAELL
;
A
#
# COMPACT_ATOMS: atom_id res chain seq x y z
N MET A 1 -12.21 -20.03 -25.53
CA MET A 1 -11.12 -20.98 -25.23
C MET A 1 -10.61 -20.64 -23.84
N PRO A 2 -10.35 -21.59 -22.93
CA PRO A 2 -9.71 -21.22 -21.66
C PRO A 2 -8.32 -20.67 -22.01
N GLU A 3 -7.99 -19.46 -21.57
CA GLU A 3 -6.63 -18.95 -21.69
C GLU A 3 -5.69 -19.94 -20.98
N MET A 4 -4.72 -20.49 -21.71
CA MET A 4 -3.69 -21.33 -21.12
C MET A 4 -2.87 -20.48 -20.15
N GLY A 5 -2.83 -20.89 -18.87
CA GLY A 5 -2.03 -20.22 -17.86
C GLY A 5 -0.57 -20.11 -18.29
N MET A 6 0.00 -18.90 -18.17
CA MET A 6 1.41 -18.66 -18.46
C MET A 6 2.32 -19.22 -17.37
N ARG A 7 3.59 -19.45 -17.71
CA ARG A 7 4.66 -19.67 -16.73
C ARG A 7 5.39 -18.36 -16.47
N VAL A 8 5.37 -17.88 -15.24
CA VAL A 8 5.96 -16.59 -14.84
C VAL A 8 7.01 -16.81 -13.76
N THR A 9 8.18 -16.20 -13.92
CA THR A 9 9.21 -16.14 -12.88
C THR A 9 9.21 -14.75 -12.26
N VAL A 10 9.03 -14.67 -10.94
CA VAL A 10 9.14 -13.43 -10.16
C VAL A 10 10.48 -13.43 -9.44
N LEU A 11 11.27 -12.38 -9.66
CA LEU A 11 12.55 -12.19 -8.98
C LEU A 11 12.36 -11.27 -7.78
N GLY A 12 12.61 -11.78 -6.59
CA GLY A 12 12.37 -11.11 -5.32
C GLY A 12 11.10 -11.57 -4.61
N ALA A 13 11.23 -11.87 -3.32
CA ALA A 13 10.19 -12.35 -2.40
C ALA A 13 9.99 -11.35 -1.25
N GLY A 14 10.05 -10.05 -1.56
CA GLY A 14 9.47 -9.00 -0.73
C GLY A 14 7.96 -8.86 -0.97
N ILE A 15 7.31 -7.91 -0.29
CA ILE A 15 5.85 -7.71 -0.36
C ILE A 15 5.33 -7.53 -1.79
N VAL A 16 6.04 -6.78 -2.63
CA VAL A 16 5.67 -6.58 -4.04
C VAL A 16 5.74 -7.89 -4.82
N GLY A 17 6.84 -8.63 -4.73
CA GLY A 17 7.02 -9.89 -5.46
C GLY A 17 6.02 -10.96 -5.02
N LEU A 18 5.78 -11.08 -3.72
CA LEU A 18 4.83 -12.06 -3.16
C LEU A 18 3.38 -11.72 -3.51
N THR A 19 2.97 -10.44 -3.47
CA THR A 19 1.62 -10.03 -3.87
C THR A 19 1.37 -10.20 -5.37
N VAL A 20 2.37 -9.92 -6.21
CA VAL A 20 2.32 -10.25 -7.65
C VAL A 20 2.19 -11.75 -7.87
N ALA A 21 2.97 -12.57 -7.15
CA ALA A 21 2.91 -14.01 -7.28
C ALA A 21 1.56 -14.61 -6.82
N ASP A 22 0.98 -14.11 -5.73
CA ASP A 22 -0.38 -14.46 -5.27
C ASP A 22 -1.41 -14.18 -6.35
N GLU A 23 -1.42 -12.95 -6.88
CA GLU A 23 -2.44 -12.55 -7.85
C GLU A 23 -2.29 -13.31 -9.18
N LEU A 24 -1.07 -13.52 -9.67
CA LEU A 24 -0.82 -14.35 -10.86
C LEU A 24 -1.27 -15.80 -10.65
N ARG A 25 -1.00 -16.37 -9.47
CA ARG A 25 -1.42 -17.74 -9.13
C ARG A 25 -2.95 -17.85 -9.09
N ARG A 26 -3.65 -16.87 -8.52
CA ARG A 26 -5.12 -16.80 -8.48
C ARG A 26 -5.74 -16.71 -9.87
N ARG A 27 -5.06 -16.09 -10.83
CA ARG A 27 -5.47 -16.00 -12.24
C ARG A 27 -5.16 -17.26 -13.06
N GLY A 28 -4.68 -18.34 -12.42
CA GLY A 28 -4.43 -19.63 -13.07
C GLY A 28 -3.07 -19.74 -13.76
N HIS A 29 -2.13 -18.84 -13.45
CA HIS A 29 -0.76 -18.94 -13.97
C HIS A 29 0.13 -19.82 -13.09
N ALA A 30 1.12 -20.48 -13.71
CA ALA A 30 2.17 -21.18 -12.99
C ALA A 30 3.27 -20.19 -12.63
N VAL A 31 3.56 -20.02 -11.34
CA VAL A 31 4.47 -18.97 -10.85
C VAL A 31 5.63 -19.57 -10.07
N THR A 32 6.85 -19.22 -10.44
CA THR A 32 8.08 -19.51 -9.68
C THR A 32 8.59 -18.21 -9.08
N VAL A 33 8.84 -18.18 -7.77
CA VAL A 33 9.46 -17.03 -7.08
C VAL A 33 10.91 -17.40 -6.75
N VAL A 34 11.84 -16.51 -7.07
CA VAL A 34 13.27 -16.70 -6.81
C VAL A 34 13.77 -15.54 -5.95
N ASP A 35 14.25 -15.85 -4.75
CA ASP A 35 14.88 -14.89 -3.85
C ASP A 35 15.94 -15.61 -2.99
N PRO A 36 17.17 -15.08 -2.87
CA PRO A 36 18.21 -15.70 -2.06
C PRO A 36 17.93 -15.66 -0.55
N CYS A 37 17.20 -14.64 -0.06
CA CYS A 37 16.84 -14.44 1.34
C CYS A 37 15.39 -13.91 1.44
N PRO A 38 14.37 -14.75 1.21
CA PRO A 38 12.97 -14.32 1.14
C PRO A 38 12.53 -13.53 2.36
N ALA A 39 11.77 -12.46 2.15
CA ALA A 39 11.20 -11.61 3.20
C ALA A 39 12.21 -11.09 4.25
N GLN A 40 13.49 -10.93 3.91
CA GLN A 40 14.52 -10.35 4.80
C GLN A 40 14.95 -8.92 4.42
N GLY A 41 14.47 -8.38 3.30
CA GLY A 41 14.80 -7.03 2.82
C GLY A 41 13.94 -5.92 3.44
N ALA A 42 13.69 -4.86 2.68
CA ALA A 42 12.89 -3.71 3.13
C ALA A 42 11.49 -4.11 3.67
N SER A 43 10.89 -5.17 3.13
CA SER A 43 9.61 -5.68 3.62
C SER A 43 9.66 -6.23 5.05
N TYR A 44 10.82 -6.73 5.49
CA TYR A 44 11.02 -7.18 6.88
C TYR A 44 11.10 -5.99 7.85
N ALA A 45 11.78 -4.92 7.43
CA ALA A 45 12.01 -3.74 8.25
C ALA A 45 10.81 -2.78 8.28
N ALA A 46 9.88 -2.90 7.33
CA ALA A 46 8.72 -2.03 7.21
C ALA A 46 7.78 -2.18 8.42
N ALA A 47 7.34 -1.05 9.00
CA ALA A 47 6.43 -1.04 10.15
C ALA A 47 4.98 -1.41 9.80
N GLY A 48 4.60 -1.36 8.51
CA GLY A 48 3.27 -1.75 8.04
C GLY A 48 2.19 -0.67 8.17
N MET A 49 2.56 0.62 8.19
CA MET A 49 1.60 1.73 8.12
C MET A 49 0.98 1.81 6.72
N LEU A 50 -0.33 1.97 6.63
CA LEU A 50 -1.08 2.08 5.37
C LEU A 50 -1.73 3.45 5.29
N SER A 51 -0.94 4.48 4.99
CA SER A 51 -1.39 5.88 5.08
C SER A 51 -1.06 6.72 3.84
N PRO A 52 -1.59 6.36 2.65
CA PRO A 52 -1.28 7.09 1.42
C PRO A 52 -1.65 8.59 1.49
N ALA A 53 -2.69 8.93 2.25
CA ALA A 53 -3.12 10.32 2.45
C ALA A 53 -2.15 11.15 3.32
N ALA A 54 -1.32 10.52 4.14
CA ALA A 54 -0.31 11.22 4.94
C ALA A 54 1.07 11.25 4.27
N GLU A 55 1.32 10.33 3.34
CA GLU A 55 2.61 10.14 2.68
C GLU A 55 2.74 10.92 1.37
N VAL A 56 1.63 11.39 0.81
CA VAL A 56 1.61 12.16 -0.45
C VAL A 56 2.27 13.54 -0.29
N TRP A 57 3.11 13.92 -1.25
CA TRP A 57 3.59 15.29 -1.38
C TRP A 57 2.83 16.12 -2.43
N HIS A 58 2.97 17.44 -2.38
CA HIS A 58 2.39 18.33 -3.39
C HIS A 58 2.93 17.99 -4.80
N GLY A 59 2.03 17.76 -5.76
CA GLY A 59 2.38 17.36 -7.12
C GLY A 59 2.50 15.84 -7.33
N GLU A 60 2.20 15.02 -6.32
CA GLU A 60 2.23 13.55 -6.39
C GLU A 60 0.82 12.93 -6.42
N GLU A 61 -0.12 13.58 -7.11
CA GLU A 61 -1.54 13.16 -7.14
C GLU A 61 -1.73 11.76 -7.73
N ASP A 62 -0.87 11.35 -8.68
CA ASP A 62 -0.89 10.00 -9.24
C ASP A 62 -0.46 8.94 -8.22
N VAL A 63 0.49 9.27 -7.35
CA VAL A 63 0.93 8.39 -6.25
C VAL A 63 -0.18 8.27 -5.22
N LEU A 64 -0.83 9.38 -4.87
CA LEU A 64 -1.98 9.37 -3.98
C LEU A 64 -3.10 8.48 -4.52
N ARG A 65 -3.47 8.68 -5.79
CA ARG A 65 -4.52 7.89 -6.45
C ARG A 65 -4.18 6.40 -6.47
N LEU A 66 -2.94 6.04 -6.77
CA LEU A 66 -2.47 4.65 -6.71
C LEU A 66 -2.51 4.09 -5.28
N GLY A 67 -2.04 4.87 -4.31
CA GLY A 67 -2.01 4.48 -2.90
C GLY A 67 -3.41 4.24 -2.33
N LEU A 68 -4.38 5.07 -2.70
CA LEU A 68 -5.79 4.92 -2.30
C LEU A 68 -6.45 3.71 -2.97
N ALA A 69 -6.18 3.49 -4.26
CA ALA A 69 -6.64 2.30 -4.96
C ALA A 69 -6.05 1.03 -4.32
N SER A 70 -4.77 1.07 -3.93
CA SER A 70 -4.11 0.00 -3.17
C SER A 70 -4.76 -0.20 -1.80
N LEU A 71 -5.01 0.88 -1.06
CA LEU A 71 -5.67 0.86 0.27
C LEU A 71 -7.00 0.11 0.23
N ALA A 72 -7.80 0.31 -0.83
CA ALA A 72 -9.07 -0.37 -1.02
C ALA A 72 -8.95 -1.91 -1.23
N LEU A 73 -7.78 -2.41 -1.64
CA LEU A 73 -7.53 -3.84 -1.86
C LEU A 73 -7.05 -4.57 -0.59
N TRP A 74 -6.62 -3.84 0.44
CA TRP A 74 -6.04 -4.42 1.66
C TRP A 74 -7.00 -5.30 2.47
N PRO A 75 -8.30 -4.96 2.65
CA PRO A 75 -9.20 -5.81 3.44
C PRO A 75 -9.29 -7.24 2.88
N ASP A 76 -9.48 -7.38 1.58
CA ASP A 76 -9.56 -8.69 0.92
C ASP A 76 -8.21 -9.42 0.96
N LEU A 77 -7.10 -8.70 0.78
CA LEU A 77 -5.76 -9.29 0.86
C LEU A 77 -5.46 -9.79 2.27
N ALA A 78 -5.73 -8.97 3.28
CA ALA A 78 -5.49 -9.29 4.68
C ALA A 78 -6.30 -10.52 5.12
N ALA A 79 -7.59 -10.56 4.75
CA ALA A 79 -8.46 -11.70 5.03
C ALA A 79 -7.94 -13.00 4.40
N ARG A 80 -7.47 -12.96 3.15
CA ARG A 80 -6.89 -14.15 2.49
C ARG A 80 -5.61 -14.63 3.14
N LEU A 81 -4.76 -13.71 3.60
CA LEU A 81 -3.48 -14.03 4.23
C LEU A 81 -3.63 -14.36 5.72
N GLY A 82 -4.79 -14.13 6.33
CA GLY A 82 -5.02 -14.29 7.75
C GLY A 82 -4.20 -13.30 8.60
N VAL A 83 -3.91 -12.11 8.06
CA VAL A 83 -3.18 -11.06 8.77
C VAL A 83 -4.14 -10.02 9.33
N ASP A 84 -3.82 -9.49 10.51
CA ASP A 84 -4.63 -8.48 11.17
C ASP A 84 -4.48 -7.13 10.45
N LEU A 85 -5.60 -6.43 10.22
CA LEU A 85 -5.64 -5.13 9.56
C LEU A 85 -6.39 -4.14 10.44
N ARG A 86 -5.70 -3.04 10.79
CA ARG A 86 -6.28 -1.94 11.57
C ARG A 86 -6.71 -0.81 10.63
N ALA A 87 -8.01 -0.55 10.57
CA ALA A 87 -8.63 0.43 9.66
C ALA A 87 -9.17 1.67 10.40
N ASN A 88 -8.55 2.04 11.51
CA ASN A 88 -8.93 3.14 12.41
C ASN A 88 -8.33 4.51 12.00
N GLY A 89 -7.80 4.62 10.78
CA GLY A 89 -7.30 5.86 10.21
C GLY A 89 -5.89 6.24 10.66
N THR A 90 -5.48 7.44 10.26
CA THR A 90 -4.16 8.02 10.55
C THR A 90 -4.32 9.33 11.32
N LEU A 91 -3.50 9.53 12.34
CA LEU A 91 -3.38 10.79 13.07
C LEU A 91 -2.07 11.48 12.71
N LEU A 92 -2.16 12.70 12.20
CA LEU A 92 -1.00 13.58 12.01
C LEU A 92 -0.94 14.57 13.17
N VAL A 93 0.24 14.70 13.79
CA VAL A 93 0.46 15.53 14.98
C VAL A 93 1.52 16.56 14.66
N GLY A 94 1.21 17.84 14.91
CA GLY A 94 2.19 18.91 14.86
C GLY A 94 2.62 19.34 16.26
N TYR A 95 3.92 19.47 16.49
CA TYR A 95 4.47 19.89 17.78
C TYR A 95 4.66 21.41 17.84
N ASP A 96 5.10 22.02 16.74
CA ASP A 96 5.27 23.46 16.62
C ASP A 96 4.42 24.09 15.50
N ALA A 97 4.51 25.41 15.35
CA ALA A 97 3.75 26.14 14.33
C ALA A 97 4.09 25.72 12.89
N GLY A 98 5.33 25.28 12.64
CA GLY A 98 5.76 24.79 11.34
C GLY A 98 5.12 23.43 11.03
N ASP A 99 5.05 22.55 12.02
CA ASP A 99 4.37 21.27 11.88
C ASP A 99 2.86 21.43 11.70
N VAL A 100 2.22 22.32 12.48
CA VAL A 100 0.78 22.61 12.32
C VAL A 100 0.50 23.08 10.90
N GLN A 101 1.34 23.96 10.36
CA GLN A 101 1.22 24.41 8.97
C GLN A 101 1.38 23.25 7.96
N GLN A 102 2.23 22.25 8.25
CA GLN A 102 2.35 21.04 7.42
C GLN A 102 1.06 20.21 7.47
N VAL A 103 0.50 19.99 8.67
CA VAL A 103 -0.74 19.25 8.86
C VAL A 103 -1.91 19.92 8.13
N GLU A 104 -2.05 21.23 8.24
CA GLU A 104 -3.07 22.00 7.53
C GLU A 104 -2.95 21.84 6.01
N ARG A 105 -1.73 21.90 5.47
CA ARG A 105 -1.49 21.67 4.03
C ARG A 105 -1.87 20.26 3.60
N GLN A 106 -1.54 19.26 4.41
CA GLN A 106 -1.91 17.87 4.13
C GLN A 106 -3.43 17.67 4.14
N VAL A 107 -4.12 18.19 5.17
CA VAL A 107 -5.59 18.14 5.24
C VAL A 107 -6.23 18.79 4.01
N ALA A 108 -5.74 19.97 3.60
CA ALA A 108 -6.24 20.66 2.41
C ALA A 108 -6.01 19.85 1.12
N LEU A 109 -4.84 19.20 0.98
CA LEU A 109 -4.52 18.35 -0.16
C LEU A 109 -5.45 17.14 -0.23
N VAL A 110 -5.64 16.45 0.88
CA VAL A 110 -6.47 15.24 1.00
C VAL A 110 -7.95 15.58 0.75
N ALA A 111 -8.45 16.68 1.31
CA ALA A 111 -9.82 17.15 1.12
C ALA A 111 -10.11 17.50 -0.35
N ARG A 112 -9.15 18.13 -1.06
CA ARG A 112 -9.29 18.44 -2.50
C ARG A 112 -9.46 17.18 -3.36
N HIS A 113 -8.96 16.03 -2.90
CA HIS A 113 -9.08 14.74 -3.57
C HIS A 113 -10.29 13.92 -3.08
N GLY A 114 -11.18 14.51 -2.29
CA GLY A 114 -12.44 13.90 -1.87
C GLY A 114 -12.31 12.93 -0.69
N HIS A 115 -11.21 12.99 0.07
CA HIS A 115 -11.00 12.14 1.24
C HIS A 115 -11.31 12.89 2.53
N ALA A 116 -11.89 12.17 3.49
CA ALA A 116 -12.22 12.71 4.80
C ALA A 116 -10.92 13.02 5.58
N ALA A 117 -10.78 14.28 5.99
CA ALA A 117 -9.74 14.74 6.88
C ALA A 117 -10.35 15.82 7.78
N GLU A 118 -10.03 15.76 9.06
CA GLU A 118 -10.54 16.67 10.09
C GLU A 118 -9.36 17.21 10.90
N LEU A 119 -9.41 18.50 11.20
CA LEU A 119 -8.50 19.13 12.17
C LEU A 119 -9.17 19.04 13.55
N LEU A 120 -8.43 18.50 14.52
CA LEU A 120 -8.87 18.32 15.91
C LEU A 120 -8.42 19.48 16.80
#